data_AF-R7CWP7-F1
#
_entry.id   AF-R7CWP7-F1
#
_cell.length_a   1.000
_cell.length_b   1.000
_cell.length_c   1.000
_cell.angle_alpha   90.00
_cell.angle_beta   90.00
_cell.angle_gamma   90.00
#
_symmetry.space_group_name_H-M   'P 1'
#
loop_
_entity.id
_entity.type
_entity.pdbx_description
1 polymer ?
#
loop_
_entity_poly.entity_id
_entity_poly.type
_entity_poly.pdbx_seq_one_letter_code
_entity_poly.pdbx_strand_id
1 'polypeptide(L)'
;MEKWNELGAYSLTPVTITADDVATFLASDLASWDGHTNKEQLIGEQKYLALFWTGMEAYHEYRRTGYPVLTIGEGTFNDHILPTRFAYPATSVATNAAHVEEALQRMGGENNMKTPVWWSKQAIGR
;
A
#
# COMPACT_ATOMS: atom_id res chain seq x y z
N MET A 1 5.86 21.46 27.47
CA MET A 1 6.59 20.66 26.48
C MET A 1 6.69 19.27 27.07
N GLU A 2 5.70 18.41 26.82
CA GLU A 2 5.73 17.03 27.31
C GLU A 2 6.89 16.31 26.61
N LYS A 3 7.81 15.78 27.41
CA LYS A 3 8.95 15.00 26.92
C LYS A 3 8.41 13.65 26.47
N TRP A 4 8.35 13.43 25.17
CA TRP A 4 8.10 12.13 24.52
C TRP A 4 9.08 11.01 24.92
N ASN A 5 10.02 11.27 25.82
CA ASN A 5 11.08 10.37 26.24
C ASN A 5 10.58 9.14 27.02
N GLU A 6 9.45 9.25 27.72
CA GLU A 6 8.90 8.15 28.54
C GLU A 6 8.22 7.05 27.71
N LEU A 7 7.85 7.35 26.46
CA LEU A 7 7.29 6.38 25.51
C LEU A 7 8.33 5.85 24.51
N GLY A 8 9.55 6.38 24.55
CA GLY A 8 10.68 5.93 23.74
C GLY A 8 11.33 4.68 24.30
N ALA A 9 10.56 3.60 24.50
CA ALA A 9 11.13 2.30 24.85
C ALA A 9 11.81 1.72 23.60
N TYR A 10 13.10 1.99 23.42
CA TYR A 10 13.92 1.24 22.48
C TYR A 10 14.50 0.01 23.18
N SER A 11 14.49 -1.14 22.52
CA SER A 11 15.12 -2.34 23.08
C SER A 11 16.63 -2.13 23.14
N LEU A 12 17.19 -2.07 24.36
CA LEU A 12 18.64 -2.05 24.58
C LEU A 12 19.29 -3.39 24.25
N THR A 13 18.52 -4.47 24.29
CA THR A 13 18.99 -5.81 23.95
C THR A 13 18.80 -6.02 22.44
N PRO A 14 19.88 -6.23 21.68
CA PRO A 14 19.77 -6.66 20.30
C PRO A 14 19.02 -7.99 20.25
N VAL A 15 17.97 -8.06 19.44
CA VAL A 15 17.29 -9.32 19.14
C VAL A 15 18.05 -9.98 18.00
N THR A 16 18.59 -11.17 18.24
CA THR A 16 19.18 -11.99 17.18
C THR A 16 18.11 -12.88 16.59
N ILE A 17 17.92 -12.82 15.27
CA ILE A 17 17.06 -13.75 14.54
C ILE A 17 17.93 -14.94 14.12
N THR A 18 17.63 -16.12 14.66
CA THR A 18 18.34 -17.37 14.36
C THR A 18 17.70 -18.11 13.19
N ALA A 19 18.39 -19.13 12.67
CA ALA A 19 17.82 -20.02 11.65
C ALA A 19 16.58 -20.78 12.16
N ASP A 20 16.55 -21.14 13.44
CA ASP A 20 15.42 -21.83 14.05
C ASP A 20 14.20 -20.91 14.18
N ASP A 21 14.41 -19.62 14.46
CA ASP A 21 13.34 -18.61 14.45
C ASP A 21 12.72 -18.48 13.06
N VAL A 22 13.57 -18.44 12.01
CA VAL A 22 13.11 -18.38 10.61
C VAL A 22 12.35 -19.65 10.25
N ALA A 23 12.87 -20.84 10.61
CA ALA A 23 12.19 -22.10 10.35
C ALA A 23 10.82 -22.17 11.06
N THR A 24 10.75 -21.70 12.31
CA THR A 24 9.50 -21.61 13.06
C THR A 24 8.50 -20.68 12.39
N PHE A 25 8.95 -19.50 11.93
CA PHE A 25 8.09 -18.56 11.20
C PHE A 25 7.58 -19.16 9.89
N LEU A 26 8.47 -19.75 9.09
CA LEU A 26 8.12 -20.38 7.81
C LEU A 26 7.25 -21.63 7.96
N ALA A 27 7.18 -22.25 9.14
CA ALA A 27 6.25 -23.33 9.42
C ALA A 27 4.89 -22.84 9.97
N SER A 28 4.78 -21.57 10.35
CA SER A 28 3.56 -21.01 10.94
C SER A 28 2.49 -20.65 9.91
N ASP A 29 1.25 -20.47 10.37
CA ASP A 29 0.13 -19.98 9.54
C ASP A 29 0.38 -18.59 8.95
N LEU A 30 1.38 -17.84 9.42
CA LEU A 30 1.70 -16.51 8.90
C LEU A 30 2.52 -16.55 7.60
N ALA A 31 3.33 -17.58 7.39
CA ALA A 31 4.30 -17.61 6.29
C ALA A 31 4.50 -18.97 5.62
N SER A 32 3.82 -20.02 6.08
CA SER A 32 3.92 -21.35 5.50
C SER A 32 3.50 -21.37 4.04
N TRP A 33 4.47 -21.67 3.16
CA TRP A 33 4.18 -21.83 1.75
C TRP A 33 3.09 -22.86 1.54
N ASP A 34 3.26 -24.07 2.08
CA ASP A 34 2.34 -25.19 1.88
C ASP A 34 0.98 -24.99 2.57
N GLY A 35 0.94 -24.27 3.70
CA GLY A 35 -0.28 -24.00 4.46
C GLY A 35 -1.27 -23.06 3.77
N HIS A 36 -0.82 -22.22 2.83
CA HIS A 36 -1.66 -21.28 2.10
C HIS A 36 -2.06 -21.78 0.72
N THR A 37 -3.34 -21.80 0.39
CA THR A 37 -3.79 -22.16 -0.98
C THR A 37 -3.53 -21.02 -1.99
N ASN A 38 -3.74 -19.77 -1.57
CA ASN A 38 -3.53 -18.58 -2.39
C ASN A 38 -2.09 -18.05 -2.24
N LYS A 39 -1.18 -18.57 -3.07
CA LYS A 39 0.25 -18.21 -3.02
C LYS A 39 0.52 -16.75 -3.40
N GLU A 40 -0.30 -16.17 -4.29
CA GLU A 40 -0.16 -14.77 -4.69
C GLU A 40 -0.48 -13.82 -3.53
N GLN A 41 -1.52 -14.15 -2.75
CA GLN A 41 -1.85 -13.41 -1.54
C GLN A 41 -0.74 -13.52 -0.51
N LEU A 42 -0.27 -14.74 -0.22
CA LEU A 42 0.85 -14.96 0.72
C LEU A 42 2.07 -14.10 0.36
N ILE A 43 2.51 -14.16 -0.91
CA ILE A 43 3.65 -13.36 -1.38
C ILE A 43 3.34 -11.86 -1.28
N GLY A 44 2.14 -11.44 -1.69
CA GLY A 44 1.74 -10.03 -1.67
C GLY A 44 1.72 -9.44 -0.25
N GLU A 45 1.21 -10.18 0.72
CA GLU A 45 1.16 -9.79 2.12
C GLU A 45 2.56 -9.72 2.75
N GLN A 46 3.40 -10.74 2.53
CA GLN A 46 4.79 -10.74 3.01
C GLN A 46 5.61 -9.62 2.36
N LYS A 47 5.42 -9.37 1.05
CA LYS A 47 6.06 -8.26 0.34
C LYS A 47 5.61 -6.90 0.90
N TYR A 48 4.32 -6.74 1.20
CA TYR A 48 3.80 -5.50 1.79
C TYR A 48 4.49 -5.18 3.12
N LEU A 49 4.68 -6.18 4.00
CA LEU A 49 5.42 -6.02 5.25
C LEU A 49 6.89 -5.66 5.02
N ALA A 50 7.56 -6.34 4.09
CA ALA A 50 8.96 -6.08 3.77
C ALA A 50 9.22 -4.66 3.23
N LEU A 51 8.20 -4.03 2.64
CA LEU A 51 8.28 -2.69 2.04
C LEU A 51 7.96 -1.54 3.02
N PHE A 52 7.78 -1.80 4.32
CA PHE A 52 7.40 -0.79 5.32
C PHE A 52 8.30 0.45 5.33
N TRP A 53 9.60 0.29 5.06
CA TRP A 53 10.57 1.40 4.97
C TRP A 53 11.05 1.67 3.54
N THR A 54 10.27 1.25 2.54
CA THR A 54 10.57 1.46 1.13
C THR A 54 9.60 2.48 0.52
N GLY A 55 9.46 3.64 1.18
CA GLY A 55 8.69 4.77 0.67
C GLY A 55 7.25 4.40 0.27
N MET A 56 6.92 4.63 -1.00
CA MET A 56 5.58 4.35 -1.57
C MET A 56 5.46 2.96 -2.20
N GLU A 57 6.48 2.11 -2.11
CA GLU A 57 6.47 0.80 -2.81
C GLU A 57 5.37 -0.12 -2.29
N ALA A 58 5.11 -0.15 -0.98
CA ALA A 58 3.97 -0.89 -0.43
C ALA A 58 2.63 -0.43 -1.04
N TYR A 59 2.49 0.89 -1.24
CA TYR A 59 1.32 1.48 -1.89
C TYR A 59 1.24 1.18 -3.40
N HIS A 60 2.39 1.09 -4.09
CA HIS A 60 2.45 0.64 -5.49
C HIS A 60 2.02 -0.82 -5.62
N GLU A 61 2.60 -1.71 -4.81
CA GLU A 61 2.32 -3.14 -4.87
C GLU A 61 0.87 -3.46 -4.50
N TYR A 62 0.31 -2.80 -3.47
CA TYR A 62 -1.11 -2.95 -3.14
C TYR A 62 -2.01 -2.64 -4.35
N ARG A 63 -1.75 -1.54 -5.07
CA ARG A 63 -2.55 -1.20 -6.26
C ARG A 63 -2.33 -2.16 -7.42
N ARG A 64 -1.15 -2.79 -7.51
CA ARG A 64 -0.81 -3.76 -8.58
C ARG A 64 -1.45 -5.13 -8.32
N THR A 65 -1.50 -5.58 -7.07
CA THR A 65 -1.90 -6.95 -6.69
C THR A 65 -3.28 -7.03 -6.04
N GLY A 66 -3.72 -5.95 -5.41
CA GLY A 66 -4.88 -5.93 -4.50
C GLY A 66 -4.61 -6.56 -3.14
N TYR A 67 -3.35 -6.91 -2.81
CA TYR A 67 -2.96 -7.50 -1.52
C TYR A 67 -2.06 -6.54 -0.72
N PRO A 68 -2.15 -6.55 0.62
CA PRO A 68 -3.11 -7.28 1.45
C PRO A 68 -4.56 -6.84 1.20
N VAL A 69 -5.53 -7.70 1.53
CA VAL A 69 -6.94 -7.27 1.56
C VAL A 69 -7.13 -6.39 2.79
N LEU A 70 -7.12 -5.07 2.56
CA LEU A 70 -7.21 -4.07 3.61
C LEU A 70 -8.66 -3.84 4.04
N THR A 71 -8.90 -3.87 5.35
CA THR A 71 -10.18 -3.43 5.94
C THR A 71 -10.21 -1.91 6.05
N ILE A 72 -11.20 -1.28 5.42
CA ILE A 72 -11.36 0.17 5.43
C ILE A 72 -12.37 0.54 6.52
N GLY A 73 -11.94 1.32 7.52
CA GLY A 73 -12.79 1.75 8.63
C GLY A 73 -13.70 2.92 8.29
N GLU A 74 -14.76 3.12 9.08
CA GLU A 74 -15.77 4.16 8.89
C GLU A 74 -15.21 5.60 8.99
N GLY A 75 -14.07 5.79 9.67
CA GLY A 75 -13.40 7.09 9.79
C GLY A 75 -12.61 7.54 8.57
N THR A 76 -12.84 6.93 7.40
CA THR A 76 -12.10 7.23 6.17
C THR A 76 -12.92 8.10 5.22
N PHE A 77 -12.29 9.15 4.71
CA PHE A 77 -12.83 9.95 3.60
C PHE A 77 -12.60 9.22 2.26
N ASN A 78 -13.02 9.83 1.14
CA ASN A 78 -12.92 9.27 -0.21
C ASN A 78 -13.85 8.07 -0.45
N ASP A 79 -15.07 8.12 0.09
CA ASP A 79 -16.14 7.10 -0.09
C ASP A 79 -15.70 5.68 0.29
N HIS A 80 -14.83 5.55 1.29
CA HIS A 80 -14.21 4.29 1.69
C HIS A 80 -13.47 3.58 0.55
N ILE A 81 -13.00 4.35 -0.44
CA ILE A 81 -12.11 3.86 -1.50
C ILE A 81 -10.69 4.23 -1.12
N LEU A 82 -9.82 3.22 -0.99
CA LEU A 82 -8.39 3.47 -0.83
C LEU A 82 -7.88 4.26 -2.04
N PRO A 83 -7.11 5.36 -1.82
CA PRO A 83 -6.60 6.17 -2.92
C PRO A 83 -5.92 5.34 -4.00
N THR A 84 -6.25 5.61 -5.26
CA THR A 84 -5.72 4.87 -6.42
C THR A 84 -4.58 5.65 -7.10
N ARG A 85 -4.57 6.96 -6.88
CA ARG A 85 -3.58 7.96 -7.31
C ARG A 85 -3.72 9.21 -6.46
N PHE A 86 -2.81 10.16 -6.64
CA PHE A 86 -3.02 11.54 -6.22
C PHE A 86 -3.66 12.36 -7.35
N ALA A 87 -4.48 13.34 -6.99
CA ALA A 87 -4.97 14.33 -7.93
C ALA A 87 -3.81 15.22 -8.42
N TYR A 88 -3.91 15.74 -9.65
CA TYR A 88 -3.05 16.81 -10.10
C TYR A 88 -3.22 18.03 -9.19
N PRO A 89 -2.12 18.71 -8.82
CA PRO A 89 -2.18 19.83 -7.89
C PRO A 89 -2.92 21.02 -8.51
N ALA A 90 -3.55 21.84 -7.66
CA ALA A 90 -4.30 23.02 -8.09
C ALA A 90 -3.46 23.99 -8.95
N THR A 91 -2.15 24.07 -8.69
CA THR A 91 -1.22 24.86 -9.51
C THR A 91 -1.19 24.41 -10.95
N SER A 92 -1.05 23.10 -11.22
CA SER A 92 -1.08 22.55 -12.58
C SER A 92 -2.43 22.75 -13.25
N VAL A 93 -3.53 22.63 -12.49
CA VAL A 93 -4.87 22.91 -13.00
C VAL A 93 -5.01 24.37 -13.42
N ALA A 94 -4.46 25.31 -12.66
CA ALA A 94 -4.54 26.74 -12.94
C ALA A 94 -3.61 27.20 -14.07
N THR A 95 -2.37 26.69 -14.12
CA THR A 95 -1.36 27.17 -15.08
C THR A 95 -1.29 26.35 -16.36
N ASN A 96 -1.87 25.15 -16.37
CA ASN A 96 -1.80 24.23 -17.51
C ASN A 96 -3.11 23.43 -17.72
N ALA A 97 -4.24 24.12 -17.65
CA ALA A 97 -5.58 23.52 -17.67
C ALA A 97 -5.82 22.60 -18.87
N ALA A 98 -5.46 23.04 -20.09
CA ALA A 98 -5.72 22.30 -21.32
C ALA A 98 -5.06 20.91 -21.33
N HIS A 99 -3.80 20.81 -20.88
CA HIS A 99 -3.10 19.52 -20.83
C HIS A 99 -3.54 18.65 -19.65
N VAL A 100 -4.00 19.25 -18.55
CA VAL A 100 -4.64 18.51 -17.46
C VAL A 100 -5.94 17.87 -17.95
N GLU A 101 -6.79 18.62 -18.64
CA GLU A 101 -8.04 18.11 -19.20
C GLU A 101 -7.80 16.97 -20.19
N GLU A 102 -6.85 17.14 -21.10
CA GLU A 102 -6.45 16.09 -22.04
C GLU A 102 -5.98 14.81 -21.33
N ALA A 103 -5.16 14.94 -20.28
CA ALA A 103 -4.71 13.80 -19.49
C ALA A 103 -5.86 13.09 -18.77
N LEU A 104 -6.82 13.84 -18.21
CA LEU A 104 -8.01 13.28 -17.55
C LEU A 104 -8.90 12.52 -18.52
N GLN A 105 -9.10 13.06 -19.73
CA GLN A 105 -9.83 12.37 -20.80
C GLN A 105 -9.17 11.03 -21.17
N ARG A 106 -7.84 10.99 -21.29
CA ARG A 106 -7.10 9.73 -21.55
C ARG A 106 -7.21 8.73 -20.41
N MET A 107 -7.27 9.21 -19.16
CA MET A 107 -7.45 8.35 -17.98
C MET A 107 -8.90 7.86 -17.82
N GLY A 108 -9.86 8.51 -18.48
CA GLY A 108 -11.28 8.15 -18.39
C GLY A 108 -11.92 8.45 -17.04
N GLY A 109 -11.42 9.47 -16.32
CA GLY A 109 -11.93 9.81 -14.99
C GLY A 109 -11.57 11.21 -14.51
N GLU A 110 -12.16 11.59 -13.38
CA GLU A 110 -11.97 12.91 -12.79
C GLU A 110 -10.60 13.08 -12.13
N ASN A 111 -10.24 14.34 -11.84
CA ASN A 111 -9.03 14.67 -11.09
C ASN A 111 -9.21 14.43 -9.58
N ASN A 112 -9.35 13.16 -9.21
CA ASN A 112 -9.58 12.73 -7.83
C ASN A 112 -8.67 11.54 -7.46
N MET A 113 -8.87 10.99 -6.26
CA MET A 113 -8.12 9.82 -5.77
C MET A 113 -8.78 8.48 -6.11
N LYS A 114 -9.77 8.46 -7.00
CA LYS A 114 -10.61 7.28 -7.34
C LYS A 114 -10.38 6.77 -8.78
N THR A 115 -9.79 7.59 -9.65
CA THR A 115 -9.40 7.20 -11.01
C THR A 115 -8.13 6.32 -10.95
N PRO A 116 -8.17 5.03 -11.35
CA PRO A 116 -7.03 4.14 -11.21
C PRO A 116 -5.91 4.47 -12.21
N VAL A 117 -4.67 4.17 -11.82
CA VAL A 117 -3.52 4.20 -12.74
C VAL A 117 -3.55 2.98 -13.66
N TRP A 118 -3.10 3.14 -14.90
CA TRP A 118 -3.30 2.16 -15.98
C TRP A 118 -2.78 0.75 -15.68
N TRP A 119 -1.72 0.63 -14.86
CA TRP A 119 -1.10 -0.66 -14.51
C TRP A 119 -1.73 -1.33 -13.28
N SER A 120 -2.62 -0.63 -12.56
CA SER A 120 -3.22 -1.17 -11.35
C SER A 120 -4.21 -2.30 -11.64
N LYS A 121 -4.39 -3.21 -10.68
CA LYS A 121 -5.37 -4.30 -10.78
C LYS A 121 -6.78 -3.80 -11.07
N GLN A 122 -7.16 -2.68 -10.45
CA GLN A 122 -8.46 -2.07 -10.66
C GLN A 122 -8.64 -1.52 -12.09
N ALA A 123 -7.57 -1.04 -12.75
CA ALA A 123 -7.66 -0.59 -14.13
C ALA A 123 -7.76 -1.77 -15.12
N ILE A 124 -7.02 -2.86 -14.85
CA ILE A 124 -6.98 -4.04 -15.73
C ILE A 124 -8.26 -4.89 -15.61
N GLY A 125 -8.88 -4.92 -14.43
CA GLY A 125 -10.11 -5.67 -14.17
C GLY A 125 -11.42 -4.93 -14.52
N ARG A 126 -11.33 -3.73 -15.07
CA ARG A 126 -12.47 -3.00 -15.66
C ARG A 126 -12.64 -3.40 -17.12
#